data_AF-A0A1F5ZZT0-F1
#
_entry.id   AF-A0A1F5ZZT0-F1
#
_cell.length_a   1.000
_cell.length_b   1.000
_cell.length_c   1.000
_cell.angle_alpha   90.00
_cell.angle_beta   90.00
_cell.angle_gamma   90.00
#
_symmetry.space_group_name_H-M   'P 1'
#
loop_
_entity.id
_entity.type
_entity.pdbx_description
1 polymer ?
#
loop_
_entity_poly.entity_id
_entity_poly.type
_entity_poly.pdbx_seq_one_letter_code
_entity_poly.pdbx_strand_id
1 'polypeptide(L)'
;MNKNNKEEKKKKKKARAVLVVFLNKLKKKCGTFAKAEEWDKFIKDNLVPILSEFDSAIPVEWKERINNASKLKDKTKEAIDASCKLLQKNIKELIKYLPKGGIFANPLVKIILGVAVGGGIVVTVLNVIAVSVVIKNNGCRTIYPSVYSYIKIPGLVLPDAPIVDGGTGTAKVPPVKFTVTASENRINLQAFKLNFSFNLESVAIKLVFDGQALEGTRELDLGSQKTHNLDVNCL
;
A
#
# COMPACT_ATOMS: atom_id res chain seq x y z
N MET A 1 3.59 -6.35 -32.31
CA MET A 1 2.73 -5.71 -31.27
C MET A 1 3.52 -4.56 -30.64
N ASN A 2 3.09 -3.31 -30.85
CA ASN A 2 3.90 -2.11 -30.61
C ASN A 2 4.10 -1.80 -29.11
N LYS A 3 5.28 -1.26 -28.70
CA LYS A 3 5.65 -1.00 -27.28
C LYS A 3 4.63 -0.12 -26.55
N ASN A 4 4.08 0.89 -27.23
CA ASN A 4 3.06 1.81 -26.71
C ASN A 4 1.76 1.09 -26.32
N ASN A 5 1.33 0.09 -27.10
CA ASN A 5 0.10 -0.68 -26.83
C ASN A 5 0.26 -1.57 -25.57
N LYS A 6 1.49 -2.04 -25.29
CA LYS A 6 1.79 -2.84 -24.10
C LYS A 6 1.74 -2.00 -22.82
N GLU A 7 2.25 -0.77 -22.86
CA GLU A 7 2.23 0.16 -21.72
C GLU A 7 0.82 0.67 -21.42
N GLU A 8 0.05 1.03 -22.45
CA GLU A 8 -1.34 1.44 -22.31
C GLU A 8 -2.21 0.32 -21.71
N LYS A 9 -2.05 -0.91 -22.19
CA LYS A 9 -2.71 -2.09 -21.63
C LYS A 9 -2.32 -2.34 -20.17
N LYS A 10 -1.07 -2.08 -19.80
CA LYS A 10 -0.59 -2.17 -18.40
C LYS A 10 -1.23 -1.08 -17.54
N LYS A 11 -1.36 0.14 -18.04
CA LYS A 11 -2.04 1.26 -17.34
C LYS A 11 -3.52 0.97 -17.12
N LYS A 12 -4.24 0.48 -18.13
CA LYS A 12 -5.65 0.04 -18.02
C LYS A 12 -5.86 -1.07 -16.99
N LYS A 13 -4.94 -2.02 -16.91
CA LYS A 13 -4.98 -3.09 -15.88
C LYS A 13 -4.78 -2.54 -14.47
N LYS A 14 -3.84 -1.60 -14.28
CA LYS A 14 -3.64 -0.92 -12.99
C LYS A 14 -4.88 -0.14 -12.58
N ALA A 15 -5.44 0.67 -13.49
CA ALA A 15 -6.68 1.41 -13.24
C ALA A 15 -7.80 0.49 -12.75
N ARG A 16 -7.99 -0.67 -13.40
CA ARG A 16 -8.98 -1.67 -12.98
C ARG A 16 -8.77 -2.14 -11.53
N ALA A 17 -7.53 -2.45 -11.15
CA ALA A 17 -7.22 -2.92 -9.80
C ALA A 17 -7.55 -1.84 -8.75
N VAL A 18 -7.15 -0.59 -8.98
CA VAL A 18 -7.41 0.51 -8.05
C VAL A 18 -8.91 0.81 -7.94
N LEU A 19 -9.63 0.79 -9.06
CA LEU A 19 -11.09 0.97 -9.06
C LEU A 19 -11.83 -0.15 -8.32
N VAL A 20 -11.35 -1.40 -8.36
CA VAL A 20 -11.90 -2.49 -7.55
C VAL A 20 -11.74 -2.20 -6.06
N VAL A 21 -10.56 -1.73 -5.64
CA VAL A 21 -10.32 -1.36 -4.24
C VAL A 21 -11.24 -0.22 -3.81
N PHE A 22 -11.33 0.83 -4.62
CA PHE A 22 -12.23 1.95 -4.37
C PHE A 22 -13.69 1.49 -4.26
N LEU A 23 -14.17 0.66 -5.19
CA LEU A 23 -15.55 0.16 -5.17
C LEU A 23 -15.88 -0.56 -3.87
N ASN A 24 -14.94 -1.36 -3.35
CA ASN A 24 -15.14 -2.06 -2.09
C ASN A 24 -15.15 -1.10 -0.88
N LYS A 25 -14.28 -0.08 -0.89
CA LYS A 25 -14.28 0.97 0.13
C LYS A 25 -15.58 1.78 0.11
N LEU A 26 -16.05 2.15 -1.08
CA LEU A 26 -17.31 2.84 -1.30
C LEU A 26 -18.48 2.01 -0.76
N LYS A 27 -18.55 0.71 -1.09
CA LYS A 27 -19.58 -0.20 -0.56
C LYS A 27 -19.65 -0.23 0.96
N LYS A 28 -18.49 -0.26 1.64
CA LYS A 28 -18.42 -0.25 3.10
C LYS A 28 -18.86 1.09 3.72
N LYS A 29 -18.72 2.20 2.98
CA LYS A 29 -19.02 3.56 3.47
C LYS A 29 -20.40 4.07 3.06
N CYS A 30 -21.02 3.55 2.00
CA CYS A 30 -22.40 3.91 1.66
C CYS A 30 -23.34 3.63 2.83
N GLY A 31 -24.29 4.54 3.08
CA GLY A 31 -25.18 4.49 4.25
C GLY A 31 -24.56 5.02 5.56
N THR A 32 -23.24 5.21 5.63
CA THR A 32 -22.56 5.72 6.83
C THR A 32 -22.32 7.23 6.82
N PHE A 33 -22.42 7.86 5.66
CA PHE A 33 -22.26 9.31 5.53
C PHE A 33 -23.49 10.02 6.11
N ALA A 34 -23.28 10.84 7.14
CA ALA A 34 -24.35 11.62 7.75
C ALA A 34 -24.48 13.00 7.12
N LYS A 35 -23.39 13.53 6.56
CA LYS A 35 -23.30 14.90 6.04
C LYS A 35 -22.67 14.94 4.64
N ALA A 36 -23.09 15.92 3.84
CA ALA A 36 -22.55 16.14 2.51
C ALA A 36 -21.03 16.35 2.52
N GLU A 37 -20.51 17.02 3.54
CA GLU A 37 -19.08 17.30 3.69
C GLU A 37 -18.25 16.02 3.90
N GLU A 38 -18.81 14.99 4.54
CA GLU A 38 -18.16 13.68 4.70
C GLU A 38 -18.08 12.94 3.37
N TRP A 39 -19.15 13.01 2.57
CA TRP A 39 -19.19 12.48 1.22
C TRP A 39 -18.18 13.18 0.31
N ASP A 40 -18.20 14.52 0.28
CA ASP A 40 -17.31 15.32 -0.56
C ASP A 40 -15.84 15.05 -0.21
N LYS A 41 -15.53 15.02 1.09
CA LYS A 41 -14.20 14.63 1.57
C LYS A 41 -13.83 13.23 1.12
N PHE A 42 -14.74 12.26 1.24
CA PHE A 42 -14.49 10.89 0.79
C PHE A 42 -14.20 10.82 -0.71
N ILE A 43 -14.99 11.50 -1.55
CA ILE A 43 -14.79 11.56 -3.00
C ILE A 43 -13.46 12.23 -3.34
N LYS A 44 -13.17 13.39 -2.74
CA LYS A 44 -11.94 14.14 -2.96
C LYS A 44 -10.70 13.34 -2.57
N ASP A 45 -10.76 12.63 -1.43
CA ASP A 45 -9.62 11.88 -0.90
C ASP A 45 -9.37 10.56 -1.63
N ASN A 46 -10.41 9.94 -2.19
CA ASN A 46 -10.35 8.55 -2.66
C ASN A 46 -10.63 8.35 -4.15
N LEU A 47 -11.45 9.19 -4.78
CA LEU A 47 -11.85 9.02 -6.18
C LEU A 47 -11.10 9.97 -7.11
N VAL A 48 -11.06 11.27 -6.79
CA VAL A 48 -10.44 12.31 -7.64
C VAL A 48 -8.99 11.94 -8.03
N PRO A 49 -8.12 11.47 -7.10
CA PRO A 49 -6.76 11.16 -7.47
C PRO A 49 -6.64 9.94 -8.40
N ILE A 50 -7.54 8.94 -8.27
CA ILE A 50 -7.61 7.80 -9.20
C ILE A 50 -7.92 8.29 -10.61
N LEU A 51 -8.94 9.15 -10.73
CA LEU A 51 -9.35 9.67 -12.03
C LEU A 51 -8.24 10.50 -12.68
N SER A 52 -7.50 11.28 -11.88
CA SER A 52 -6.35 12.05 -12.36
C SER A 52 -5.18 11.16 -12.80
N GLU A 53 -4.77 10.18 -11.98
CA GLU A 53 -3.64 9.29 -12.30
C GLU A 53 -3.90 8.45 -13.57
N PHE A 54 -5.15 7.98 -13.71
CA PHE A 54 -5.57 7.09 -14.79
C PHE A 54 -6.35 7.80 -15.90
N ASP A 55 -6.23 9.13 -16.02
CA ASP A 55 -7.02 9.94 -16.95
C ASP A 55 -6.98 9.43 -18.41
N SER A 56 -5.80 9.05 -18.87
CA SER A 56 -5.58 8.51 -20.23
C SER A 56 -5.99 7.04 -20.41
N ALA A 57 -6.31 6.33 -19.32
CA ALA A 57 -6.69 4.92 -19.35
C ALA A 57 -8.21 4.72 -19.17
N ILE A 58 -8.93 5.74 -18.72
CA ILE A 58 -10.38 5.74 -18.51
C ILE A 58 -11.02 6.52 -19.66
N PRO A 59 -11.96 5.93 -20.43
CA PRO A 59 -12.65 6.65 -21.49
C PRO A 59 -13.39 7.88 -20.94
N VAL A 60 -13.45 8.95 -21.74
CA VAL A 60 -14.04 10.24 -21.34
C VAL A 60 -15.48 10.08 -20.85
N GLU A 61 -16.29 9.31 -21.56
CA GLU A 61 -17.68 8.98 -21.19
C GLU A 61 -17.80 8.40 -19.76
N TRP A 62 -16.85 7.56 -19.36
CA TRP A 62 -16.83 6.99 -18.01
C TRP A 62 -16.41 8.01 -16.96
N LYS A 63 -15.47 8.91 -17.29
CA LYS A 63 -15.06 10.00 -16.40
C LYS A 63 -16.25 10.92 -16.11
N GLU A 64 -17.02 11.27 -17.12
CA GLU A 64 -18.24 12.09 -16.96
C GLU A 64 -19.30 11.38 -16.12
N ARG A 65 -19.62 10.12 -16.43
CA ARG A 65 -20.58 9.33 -15.65
C ARG A 65 -20.18 9.20 -14.19
N ILE A 66 -18.89 9.05 -13.91
CA ILE A 66 -18.37 8.96 -12.55
C ILE A 66 -18.41 10.33 -11.84
N ASN A 67 -18.00 11.41 -12.52
CA ASN A 67 -18.04 12.77 -11.97
C ASN A 67 -19.47 13.24 -11.70
N ASN A 68 -20.43 12.86 -12.54
CA ASN A 68 -21.84 13.20 -12.32
C ASN A 68 -22.42 12.40 -11.15
N ALA A 69 -22.02 11.14 -11.00
CA ALA A 69 -22.45 10.31 -9.87
C ALA A 69 -21.79 10.70 -8.54
N SER A 70 -20.64 11.38 -8.58
CA SER A 70 -19.95 11.85 -7.37
C SER A 70 -20.48 13.18 -6.85
N LYS A 71 -21.18 13.97 -7.68
CA LYS A 71 -21.83 15.21 -7.28
C LYS A 71 -23.17 14.92 -6.59
N LEU A 72 -23.43 15.63 -5.50
CA LEU A 72 -24.71 15.59 -4.82
C LEU A 72 -25.68 16.57 -5.48
N LYS A 73 -26.94 16.16 -5.62
CA LYS A 73 -28.02 17.05 -6.08
C LYS A 73 -28.46 18.02 -4.98
N ASP A 74 -28.43 17.54 -3.74
CA ASP A 74 -28.73 18.29 -2.53
C ASP A 74 -27.98 17.65 -1.33
N LYS A 75 -28.06 18.26 -0.15
CA LYS A 75 -27.30 17.83 1.05
C LYS A 75 -28.01 16.76 1.89
N THR A 76 -29.12 16.19 1.43
CA THR A 76 -29.89 15.20 2.19
C THR A 76 -29.18 13.85 2.23
N LYS A 77 -29.52 13.03 3.23
CA LYS A 77 -29.00 11.67 3.34
C LYS A 77 -29.45 10.81 2.16
N GLU A 78 -30.68 11.01 1.71
CA GLU A 78 -31.27 10.32 0.57
C GLU A 78 -30.49 10.60 -0.72
N ALA A 79 -30.11 11.86 -0.96
CA ALA A 79 -29.28 12.24 -2.10
C ALA A 79 -27.87 11.63 -2.00
N ILE A 80 -27.26 11.62 -0.82
CA ILE A 80 -25.96 10.97 -0.60
C ILE A 80 -26.05 9.49 -0.91
N ASP A 81 -27.05 8.77 -0.38
CA ASP A 81 -27.21 7.34 -0.62
C ASP A 81 -27.53 7.01 -2.08
N ALA A 82 -28.32 7.85 -2.75
CA ALA A 82 -28.59 7.73 -4.19
C ALA A 82 -27.32 7.90 -5.02
N SER A 83 -26.53 8.95 -4.76
CA SER A 83 -25.23 9.17 -5.41
C SER A 83 -24.26 8.03 -5.11
N CYS A 84 -24.25 7.50 -3.88
CA CYS A 84 -23.44 6.36 -3.49
C CYS A 84 -23.75 5.11 -4.33
N LYS A 85 -25.04 4.77 -4.46
CA LYS A 85 -25.51 3.63 -5.28
C LYS A 85 -25.18 3.82 -6.76
N LEU A 86 -25.42 5.02 -7.29
CA LEU A 86 -25.14 5.34 -8.69
C LEU A 86 -23.64 5.24 -8.99
N LEU A 87 -22.80 5.79 -8.11
CA LEU A 87 -21.35 5.73 -8.22
C LEU A 87 -20.83 4.29 -8.16
N GLN A 88 -21.35 3.47 -7.24
CA GLN A 88 -21.03 2.04 -7.20
C GLN A 88 -21.35 1.34 -8.52
N LYS A 89 -22.53 1.60 -9.10
CA LYS A 89 -22.95 1.01 -10.38
C LYS A 89 -22.00 1.40 -11.50
N ASN A 90 -21.74 2.70 -11.66
CA ASN A 90 -20.88 3.21 -12.73
C ASN A 90 -19.45 2.67 -12.62
N ILE A 91 -18.87 2.60 -11.42
CA ILE A 91 -17.53 2.05 -11.22
C ILE A 91 -17.50 0.54 -11.48
N LYS A 92 -18.52 -0.20 -11.03
CA LYS A 92 -18.65 -1.64 -11.31
C LYS A 92 -18.71 -1.92 -12.81
N GLU A 93 -19.43 -1.09 -13.56
CA GLU A 93 -19.49 -1.21 -15.02
C GLU A 93 -18.15 -0.86 -15.66
N LEU A 94 -17.52 0.26 -15.33
CA LEU A 94 -16.18 0.63 -15.82
C LEU A 94 -15.16 -0.50 -15.59
N ILE A 95 -15.16 -1.11 -14.40
CA ILE A 95 -14.28 -2.25 -14.08
C ILE A 95 -14.49 -3.40 -15.07
N LYS A 96 -15.73 -3.67 -15.51
CA LYS A 96 -16.01 -4.73 -16.51
C LYS A 96 -15.41 -4.38 -17.87
N TYR A 97 -15.47 -3.12 -18.29
CA TYR A 97 -14.93 -2.63 -19.56
C TYR A 97 -13.40 -2.64 -19.62
N LEU A 98 -12.72 -2.41 -18.48
CA LEU A 98 -11.27 -2.46 -18.44
C LEU A 98 -10.77 -3.90 -18.58
N PRO A 99 -9.64 -4.16 -19.28
CA PRO A 99 -9.14 -5.51 -19.49
C PRO A 99 -8.90 -6.22 -18.16
N LYS A 100 -9.45 -7.43 -18.00
CA LYS A 100 -9.11 -8.34 -16.89
C LYS A 100 -7.60 -8.56 -16.94
N GLY A 101 -6.88 -8.12 -15.91
CA GLY A 101 -5.49 -8.51 -15.77
C GLY A 101 -5.43 -9.99 -15.42
N GLY A 102 -4.51 -10.76 -16.02
CA GLY A 102 -4.07 -12.06 -15.48
C GLY A 102 -3.39 -11.98 -14.10
N ILE A 103 -3.64 -10.90 -13.36
CA ILE A 103 -3.13 -10.57 -12.03
C ILE A 103 -4.11 -11.09 -10.94
N PHE A 104 -5.31 -11.55 -11.32
CA PHE A 104 -6.25 -12.20 -10.38
C PHE A 104 -5.77 -13.58 -9.87
N ALA A 105 -4.63 -14.10 -10.34
CA ALA A 105 -3.96 -15.25 -9.76
C ALA A 105 -3.01 -14.88 -8.60
N ASN A 106 -2.81 -13.59 -8.30
CA ASN A 106 -1.86 -13.17 -7.26
C ASN A 106 -2.60 -12.85 -5.93
N PRO A 107 -2.33 -13.57 -4.83
CA PRO A 107 -3.02 -13.44 -3.54
C PRO A 107 -2.94 -12.04 -2.91
N LEU A 108 -2.03 -11.16 -3.37
CA LEU A 108 -1.89 -9.77 -2.92
C LEU A 108 -3.18 -8.93 -3.03
N VAL A 109 -4.05 -9.22 -4.00
CA VAL A 109 -5.32 -8.48 -4.18
C VAL A 109 -6.37 -8.86 -3.13
N LYS A 110 -6.29 -10.06 -2.54
CA LYS A 110 -7.24 -10.51 -1.50
C LYS A 110 -7.00 -9.81 -0.16
N ILE A 111 -5.76 -9.40 0.12
CA ILE A 111 -5.37 -8.77 1.39
C ILE A 111 -5.82 -7.29 1.45
N ILE A 112 -5.76 -6.57 0.32
CA ILE A 112 -6.16 -5.15 0.22
C ILE A 112 -7.66 -4.92 0.53
N LEU A 113 -8.48 -5.96 0.44
CA LEU A 113 -9.92 -5.92 0.74
C LEU A 113 -10.24 -5.89 2.25
N GLY A 114 -9.29 -6.27 3.10
CA GLY A 114 -9.48 -6.42 4.55
C GLY A 114 -9.42 -5.10 5.33
N VAL A 115 -8.45 -4.23 5.05
CA VAL A 115 -8.10 -3.11 5.94
C VAL A 115 -8.21 -1.78 5.20
N ALA A 116 -9.33 -1.07 5.37
CA ALA A 116 -9.48 0.29 4.83
C ALA A 116 -10.39 1.13 5.73
N VAL A 117 -9.88 1.52 6.90
CA VAL A 117 -10.45 2.57 7.76
C VAL A 117 -9.42 3.69 7.90
N GLY A 118 -9.80 4.92 7.52
CA GLY A 118 -9.01 6.14 7.75
C GLY A 118 -8.49 6.79 6.46
N GLY A 119 -8.75 8.09 6.28
CA GLY A 119 -8.62 8.84 5.02
C GLY A 119 -7.21 9.22 4.56
N GLY A 120 -7.14 9.63 3.29
CA GLY A 120 -6.09 10.51 2.73
C GLY A 120 -5.12 9.90 1.70
N ILE A 121 -5.23 10.36 0.44
CA ILE A 121 -4.23 10.37 -0.67
C ILE A 121 -4.11 9.08 -1.51
N VAL A 122 -4.65 9.10 -2.74
CA VAL A 122 -4.56 8.03 -3.74
C VAL A 122 -3.62 8.39 -4.91
N VAL A 123 -2.30 8.41 -4.69
CA VAL A 123 -1.34 8.56 -5.81
C VAL A 123 -0.27 7.45 -5.84
N THR A 124 -0.37 6.43 -4.99
CA THR A 124 0.77 5.50 -4.80
C THR A 124 0.31 4.15 -4.28
N VAL A 125 -0.37 3.33 -5.08
CA VAL A 125 -1.04 2.12 -4.54
C VAL A 125 -0.10 1.03 -3.97
N LEU A 126 1.21 1.15 -4.15
CA LEU A 126 2.22 0.35 -3.41
C LEU A 126 3.04 1.16 -2.40
N ASN A 127 3.22 2.47 -2.58
CA ASN A 127 3.96 3.34 -1.64
C ASN A 127 3.06 4.02 -0.58
N VAL A 128 1.72 3.98 -0.71
CA VAL A 128 0.73 4.52 0.25
C VAL A 128 0.33 3.50 1.30
N ILE A 129 0.49 2.21 1.00
CA ILE A 129 0.31 1.15 2.00
C ILE A 129 1.66 0.65 2.50
N ALA A 130 2.77 1.18 1.96
CA ALA A 130 4.07 0.89 2.52
C ALA A 130 4.14 1.52 3.92
N VAL A 131 4.48 0.71 4.90
CA VAL A 131 4.67 1.19 6.26
C VAL A 131 6.10 1.64 6.43
N SER A 132 6.29 2.64 7.28
CA SER A 132 7.61 3.18 7.53
C SER A 132 8.27 2.36 8.63
N VAL A 133 9.45 1.81 8.37
CA VAL A 133 10.29 1.22 9.40
C VAL A 133 11.43 2.20 9.65
N VAL A 134 11.40 2.84 10.81
CA VAL A 134 12.47 3.70 11.28
C VAL A 134 13.56 2.79 11.85
N ILE A 135 14.72 2.79 11.21
CA ILE A 135 15.88 2.00 11.60
C ILE A 135 16.81 2.93 12.38
N LYS A 136 17.06 2.60 13.63
CA LYS A 136 17.98 3.35 14.51
C LYS A 136 19.23 2.54 14.75
N ASN A 137 20.39 3.17 14.54
CA ASN A 137 21.68 2.58 14.84
C ASN A 137 22.17 3.05 16.22
N ASN A 138 22.26 2.13 17.18
CA ASN A 138 22.73 2.39 18.54
C ASN A 138 24.05 1.64 18.79
N GLY A 139 25.19 2.27 18.50
CA GLY A 139 26.52 1.74 18.79
C GLY A 139 27.12 0.82 17.72
N CYS A 140 26.45 0.60 16.58
CA CYS A 140 27.01 -0.20 15.49
C CYS A 140 27.84 0.66 14.53
N ARG A 141 28.72 -0.01 13.78
CA ARG A 141 29.34 0.58 12.58
C ARG A 141 28.28 1.09 11.62
N THR A 142 28.62 2.10 10.82
CA THR A 142 27.73 2.68 9.81
C THR A 142 27.06 1.60 8.98
N ILE A 143 25.73 1.61 8.99
CA ILE A 143 24.90 0.65 8.25
C ILE A 143 24.71 1.19 6.84
N TYR A 144 25.08 0.41 5.84
CA TYR A 144 24.86 0.73 4.43
C TYR A 144 23.65 -0.07 3.92
N PRO A 145 22.49 0.59 3.71
CA PRO A 145 21.29 -0.11 3.28
C PRO A 145 21.45 -0.57 1.83
N SER A 146 21.74 -1.85 1.63
CA SER A 146 21.74 -2.47 0.30
C SER A 146 20.86 -3.70 0.29
N VAL A 147 19.84 -3.73 -0.58
CA VAL A 147 19.16 -4.99 -0.91
C VAL A 147 19.95 -5.65 -2.04
N TYR A 148 20.69 -6.71 -1.73
CA TYR A 148 21.14 -7.61 -2.78
C TYR A 148 19.99 -8.55 -3.14
N SER A 149 19.14 -8.16 -4.08
CA SER A 149 18.08 -9.04 -4.60
C SER A 149 17.99 -8.97 -6.12
N TYR A 150 18.00 -10.15 -6.75
CA TYR A 150 17.74 -10.31 -8.18
C TYR A 150 16.29 -9.90 -8.57
N ILE A 151 15.40 -9.72 -7.59
CA ILE A 151 13.98 -9.42 -7.80
C ILE A 151 13.65 -8.07 -7.16
N LYS A 152 13.26 -7.09 -7.98
CA LYS A 152 12.75 -5.80 -7.47
C LYS A 152 11.42 -6.04 -6.74
N ILE A 153 11.40 -5.84 -5.42
CA ILE A 153 10.20 -5.95 -4.60
C ILE A 153 9.38 -4.67 -4.76
N PRO A 154 8.17 -4.72 -5.32
CA PRO A 154 7.35 -3.53 -5.47
C PRO A 154 6.96 -2.96 -4.10
N GLY A 155 7.13 -1.64 -3.92
CA GLY A 155 6.79 -0.96 -2.66
C GLY A 155 7.86 -1.03 -1.57
N LEU A 156 9.01 -1.67 -1.83
CA LEU A 156 10.19 -1.59 -0.98
C LEU A 156 11.04 -0.39 -1.40
N VAL A 157 11.31 0.50 -0.45
CA VAL A 157 12.28 1.60 -0.58
C VAL A 157 13.19 1.52 0.64
N LEU A 158 14.49 1.45 0.42
CA LEU A 158 15.46 1.51 1.51
C LEU A 158 15.85 2.97 1.80
N PRO A 159 16.45 3.25 2.97
CA PRO A 159 17.05 4.55 3.21
C PRO A 159 18.12 4.86 2.15
N ASP A 160 18.08 6.09 1.64
CA ASP A 160 18.93 6.55 0.53
C ASP A 160 20.35 6.93 0.99
N ALA A 161 20.54 7.07 2.30
CA ALA A 161 21.79 7.46 2.93
C ALA A 161 22.26 6.38 3.92
N PRO A 162 23.59 6.24 4.14
CA PRO A 162 24.13 5.42 5.22
C PRO A 162 23.61 5.86 6.59
N ILE A 163 23.38 4.90 7.49
CA ILE A 163 22.94 5.15 8.86
C ILE A 163 24.16 5.05 9.78
N VAL A 164 24.79 6.20 10.05
CA VAL A 164 25.92 6.32 10.98
C VAL A 164 25.52 5.94 12.41
N ASP A 165 26.50 5.72 13.30
CA ASP A 165 26.24 5.51 14.72
C ASP A 165 25.44 6.68 15.33
N GLY A 166 24.45 6.35 16.16
CA GLY A 166 23.44 7.26 16.70
C GLY A 166 22.43 7.77 15.67
N GLY A 167 22.59 7.43 14.39
CA GLY A 167 21.78 7.89 13.28
C GLY A 167 20.48 7.09 13.08
N THR A 168 19.62 7.63 12.22
CA THR A 168 18.36 7.01 11.81
C THR A 168 18.19 7.01 10.31
N GLY A 169 17.71 5.91 9.75
CA GLY A 169 17.22 5.81 8.37
C GLY A 169 15.76 5.35 8.35
N THR A 170 15.01 5.69 7.31
CA THR A 170 13.62 5.20 7.16
C THR A 170 13.49 4.36 5.91
N ALA A 171 13.09 3.10 6.09
CA ALA A 171 12.69 2.22 5.01
C ALA A 171 11.17 2.29 4.82
N LYS A 172 10.69 2.12 3.59
CA LYS A 172 9.28 1.87 3.29
C LYS A 172 9.13 0.43 2.84
N VAL A 173 8.28 -0.33 3.52
CA VAL A 173 8.10 -1.76 3.28
C VAL A 173 6.63 -2.09 3.05
N PRO A 174 6.30 -3.08 2.22
CA PRO A 174 4.92 -3.51 2.06
C PRO A 174 4.27 -3.95 3.39
N PRO A 175 2.95 -3.73 3.57
CA PRO A 175 2.21 -4.03 4.80
C PRO A 175 1.83 -5.51 4.85
N VAL A 176 2.82 -6.37 4.99
CA VAL A 176 2.65 -7.83 4.93
C VAL A 176 3.05 -8.47 6.25
N LYS A 177 2.56 -9.67 6.48
CA LYS A 177 3.05 -10.53 7.56
C LYS A 177 4.34 -11.22 7.12
N PHE A 178 5.31 -11.26 8.01
CA PHE A 178 6.62 -11.86 7.78
C PHE A 178 7.05 -12.61 9.04
N THR A 179 7.61 -13.78 8.81
CA THR A 179 8.27 -14.56 9.85
C THR A 179 9.71 -14.10 9.91
N VAL A 180 10.13 -13.59 11.07
CA VAL A 180 11.52 -13.26 11.35
C VAL A 180 12.10 -14.37 12.20
N THR A 181 13.17 -14.98 11.73
CA THR A 181 14.01 -15.86 12.53
C THR A 181 15.35 -15.17 12.71
N ALA A 182 15.63 -14.75 13.94
CA ALA A 182 16.89 -14.11 14.31
C ALA A 182 17.73 -15.06 15.16
N SER A 183 19.00 -15.21 14.79
CA SER A 183 20.07 -15.85 15.53
C SER A 183 21.23 -14.87 15.72
N GLU A 184 22.25 -15.23 16.51
CA GLU A 184 23.36 -14.35 16.90
C GLU A 184 24.00 -13.57 15.74
N ASN A 185 24.14 -14.18 14.57
CA ASN A 185 24.78 -13.58 13.40
C ASN A 185 23.91 -13.60 12.13
N ARG A 186 22.62 -13.92 12.22
CA ARG A 186 21.78 -14.08 11.03
C ARG A 186 20.33 -13.68 11.27
N ILE A 187 19.78 -12.94 10.34
CA ILE A 187 18.34 -12.67 10.27
C ILE A 187 17.81 -13.34 9.01
N ASN A 188 16.78 -14.17 9.17
CA ASN A 188 16.00 -14.68 8.06
C ASN A 188 14.60 -14.05 8.09
N LEU A 189 14.24 -13.35 7.01
CA LEU A 189 12.91 -12.80 6.81
C LEU A 189 12.19 -13.65 5.76
N GLN A 190 11.10 -14.28 6.17
CA GLN A 190 10.25 -15.06 5.29
C GLN A 190 8.90 -14.37 5.13
N ALA A 191 8.52 -14.09 3.89
CA ALA A 191 7.17 -13.62 3.55
C ALA A 191 6.70 -14.29 2.27
N PHE A 192 5.54 -14.95 2.32
CA PHE A 192 4.98 -15.72 1.21
C PHE A 192 5.91 -16.84 0.71
N LYS A 193 6.60 -16.63 -0.42
CA LYS A 193 7.59 -17.53 -1.04
C LYS A 193 8.97 -16.89 -1.15
N LEU A 194 9.17 -15.73 -0.53
CA LEU A 194 10.42 -15.01 -0.51
C LEU A 194 11.09 -15.28 0.82
N ASN A 195 12.36 -15.69 0.76
CA ASN A 195 13.23 -15.83 1.91
C ASN A 195 14.41 -14.89 1.70
N PHE A 196 14.62 -13.98 2.65
CA PHE A 196 15.75 -13.07 2.65
C PHE A 196 16.62 -13.40 3.85
N SER A 197 17.88 -13.74 3.60
CA SER A 197 18.84 -14.00 4.66
C SER A 197 19.86 -12.87 4.69
N PHE A 198 20.08 -12.31 5.86
CA PHE A 198 21.06 -11.26 6.12
C PHE A 198 22.03 -11.79 7.16
N ASN A 199 23.32 -11.75 6.85
CA ASN A 199 24.37 -12.05 7.81
C ASN A 199 24.73 -10.76 8.55
N LEU A 200 24.77 -10.83 9.87
CA LEU A 200 25.23 -9.77 10.74
C LEU A 200 26.72 -9.99 10.96
N GLU A 201 27.56 -9.06 10.50
CA GLU A 201 29.03 -9.20 10.60
C GLU A 201 29.54 -9.15 12.04
N SER A 202 28.71 -8.72 13.00
CA SER A 202 29.05 -8.65 14.42
C SER A 202 28.26 -9.68 15.23
N VAL A 203 28.94 -10.31 16.19
CA VAL A 203 28.43 -11.39 17.05
C VAL A 203 27.62 -10.87 18.25
N ALA A 204 27.49 -9.56 18.43
CA ALA A 204 26.78 -8.96 19.57
C ALA A 204 25.76 -7.90 19.14
N ILE A 205 24.93 -8.21 18.14
CA ILE A 205 23.84 -7.33 17.70
C ILE A 205 22.53 -7.76 18.36
N LYS A 206 21.92 -6.85 19.13
CA LYS A 206 20.56 -7.00 19.66
C LYS A 206 19.59 -6.18 18.82
N LEU A 207 18.63 -6.86 18.20
CA LEU A 207 17.58 -6.25 17.40
C LEU A 207 16.30 -6.13 18.23
N VAL A 208 15.72 -4.94 18.27
CA VAL A 208 14.46 -4.68 18.96
C VAL A 208 13.48 -4.07 17.97
N PHE A 209 12.35 -4.73 17.76
CA PHE A 209 11.30 -4.27 16.86
C PHE A 209 10.07 -3.87 17.68
N ASP A 210 9.66 -2.61 17.57
CA ASP A 210 8.58 -2.02 18.35
C ASP A 210 8.70 -2.29 19.86
N GLY A 211 9.93 -2.17 20.39
CA GLY A 211 10.23 -2.42 21.79
C GLY A 211 10.37 -3.89 22.20
N GLN A 212 10.18 -4.84 21.27
CA GLN A 212 10.33 -6.27 21.53
C GLN A 212 11.61 -6.83 20.93
N ALA A 213 12.40 -7.56 21.72
CA ALA A 213 13.60 -8.22 21.23
C ALA A 213 13.22 -9.27 20.15
N LEU A 214 13.90 -9.20 19.01
CA LEU A 214 13.83 -10.19 17.94
C LEU A 214 14.84 -11.29 18.23
N GLU A 215 14.50 -12.16 19.16
CA GLU A 215 15.23 -13.42 19.42
C GLU A 215 14.34 -14.60 19.03
N GLY A 216 14.91 -15.57 18.30
CA GLY A 216 14.20 -16.75 17.82
C GLY A 216 13.27 -16.46 16.64
N THR A 217 12.23 -17.29 16.48
CA THR A 217 11.25 -17.19 15.39
C THR A 217 9.99 -16.47 15.84
N ARG A 218 9.58 -15.42 15.12
CA ARG A 218 8.37 -14.63 15.40
C ARG A 218 7.65 -14.21 14.12
N GLU A 219 6.32 -14.15 14.18
CA GLU A 219 5.52 -13.50 13.14
C GLU A 219 5.38 -12.01 13.49
N LEU A 220 5.65 -11.14 12.52
CA LEU A 220 5.45 -9.71 12.62
C LEU A 220 4.42 -9.28 11.57
N ASP A 221 3.48 -8.43 11.97
CA ASP A 221 2.45 -7.87 11.09
C ASP A 221 2.74 -6.39 10.84
N LEU A 222 3.41 -6.10 9.71
CA LEU A 222 3.67 -4.72 9.29
C LEU A 222 2.39 -3.97 8.90
N GLY A 223 1.26 -4.66 8.69
CA GLY A 223 -0.01 -4.01 8.42
C GLY A 223 -0.72 -3.48 9.68
N SER A 224 -0.23 -3.83 10.88
CA SER A 224 -0.87 -3.49 12.14
C SER A 224 -0.81 -2.00 12.48
N GLN A 225 0.24 -1.29 12.03
CA GLN A 225 0.42 0.15 12.22
C GLN A 225 1.14 0.80 11.04
N LYS A 226 1.10 2.13 10.95
CA LYS A 226 1.67 2.87 9.81
C LYS A 226 3.19 3.06 9.90
N THR A 227 3.71 3.00 11.12
CA THR A 227 5.12 3.20 11.44
C THR A 227 5.56 2.17 12.46
N HIS A 228 6.74 1.60 12.26
CA HIS A 228 7.40 0.66 13.15
C HIS A 228 8.81 1.17 13.44
N ASN A 229 9.36 0.78 14.60
CA ASN A 229 10.73 1.09 14.98
C ASN A 229 11.55 -0.19 15.01
N LEU A 230 12.75 -0.14 14.41
CA LEU A 230 13.77 -1.18 14.51
C LEU A 230 15.02 -0.55 15.13
N ASP A 231 15.31 -0.89 16.38
CA ASP A 231 16.54 -0.53 17.04
C ASP A 231 17.59 -1.63 16.80
N VAL A 232 18.72 -1.23 16.24
CA VAL A 232 19.89 -2.08 16.03
C VAL A 232 20.93 -1.68 17.07
N ASN A 233 21.15 -2.53 18.06
CA ASN A 233 22.05 -2.25 19.17
C ASN A 233 23.28 -3.13 19.08
N CYS A 234 24.48 -2.53 19.05
CA CYS A 234 25.75 -3.28 19.14
C CYS A 234 26.35 -3.09 20.53
N LEU A 235 26.77 -4.20 21.14
CA LEU A 235 27.47 -4.24 22.42
C LEU A 235 28.99 -4.25 22.21
#